data_AF-A0A4R6IGE0-F1
#
_entry.id   AF-A0A4R6IGE0-F1
#
_cell.length_a   1.000
_cell.length_b   1.000
_cell.length_c   1.000
_cell.angle_alpha   90.00
_cell.angle_beta   90.00
_cell.angle_gamma   90.00
#
_symmetry.space_group_name_H-M   'P 1'
#
loop_
_entity.id
_entity.type
_entity.pdbx_description
1 polymer ?
#
loop_
_entity_poly.entity_id
_entity_poly.type
_entity_poly.pdbx_seq_one_letter_code
_entity_poly.pdbx_strand_id
1 'polypeptide(L)'
;MSKQHKIKLLLKAANISKSTYFYNLKCLELSDKDKEIHQKILEIAKLNNFSYGYRRIKLELQNQNIVVNHKKILKIMRHLSLSPLKKAKKFKTYKGEIGKWKPNLLIEKQIVNNKEIYIQNFKANRIN
;
A
#
# COMPACT_ATOMS: atom_id res chain seq x y z
N MET A 1 40.59 -25.44 10.12
CA MET A 1 41.70 -24.83 9.36
C MET A 1 41.13 -24.05 8.19
N SER A 2 41.14 -22.72 8.26
CA SER A 2 40.70 -21.86 7.14
C SER A 2 41.74 -21.95 6.02
N LYS A 3 41.35 -22.44 4.84
CA LYS A 3 42.25 -22.48 3.68
C LYS A 3 42.39 -21.06 3.12
N GLN A 4 43.57 -20.46 3.29
CA GLN A 4 43.91 -19.18 2.65
C GLN A 4 44.16 -19.41 1.15
N HIS A 5 43.26 -18.91 0.31
CA HIS A 5 43.38 -18.94 -1.15
C HIS A 5 43.75 -17.57 -1.69
N LYS A 6 44.62 -17.51 -2.71
CA LYS A 6 44.96 -16.26 -3.39
C LYS A 6 43.72 -15.68 -4.07
N ILE A 7 43.36 -14.42 -3.75
CA ILE A 7 42.19 -13.71 -4.31
C ILE A 7 42.16 -13.77 -5.85
N LYS A 8 43.32 -13.69 -6.50
CA LYS A 8 43.44 -13.80 -7.97
C LYS A 8 42.85 -15.09 -8.54
N LEU A 9 43.02 -16.22 -7.84
CA LEU A 9 42.49 -17.52 -8.24
C LEU A 9 40.96 -17.57 -8.10
N LEU A 10 40.44 -17.03 -6.99
CA LEU A 10 39.01 -16.94 -6.74
C LEU A 10 38.30 -16.06 -7.78
N LEU A 11 38.89 -14.90 -8.10
CA LEU A 11 38.35 -13.99 -9.12
C LEU A 11 38.36 -14.60 -10.52
N LYS A 12 39.41 -15.37 -10.85
CA LYS A 12 39.49 -16.11 -12.12
C LYS A 12 38.41 -17.19 -12.20
N ALA A 13 38.17 -17.93 -11.11
CA ALA A 13 37.11 -18.94 -11.05
C ALA A 13 35.70 -18.31 -11.15
N ALA A 14 35.52 -17.11 -10.57
CA ALA A 14 34.25 -16.38 -10.60
C ALA A 14 34.03 -15.53 -11.87
N ASN A 15 35.00 -15.47 -12.80
CA ASN A 15 34.98 -14.59 -13.98
C ASN A 15 34.75 -13.10 -13.65
N ILE A 16 35.37 -12.59 -12.56
CA ILE A 16 35.27 -11.18 -12.15
C ILE A 16 36.65 -10.51 -12.28
N SER A 17 36.69 -9.29 -12.82
CA SER A 17 37.92 -8.52 -12.90
C SER A 17 38.37 -8.02 -11.52
N LYS A 18 39.69 -7.88 -11.32
CA LYS A 18 40.24 -7.41 -10.04
C LYS A 18 39.77 -6.01 -9.68
N SER A 19 39.69 -5.10 -10.66
CA SER A 19 39.20 -3.74 -10.45
C SER A 19 37.73 -3.71 -10.05
N THR A 20 36.88 -4.54 -10.69
CA THR A 20 35.47 -4.69 -10.32
C THR A 20 35.31 -5.16 -8.87
N TYR A 21 36.11 -6.15 -8.44
CA TYR A 21 36.05 -6.66 -7.08
C TYR A 21 36.38 -5.58 -6.03
N PHE A 22 37.51 -4.90 -6.18
CA PHE A 22 37.91 -3.87 -5.22
C PHE A 22 37.02 -2.61 -5.28
N TYR A 23 36.46 -2.29 -6.46
CA TYR A 23 35.43 -1.26 -6.58
C TYR A 23 34.19 -1.62 -5.76
N ASN A 24 33.67 -2.84 -5.91
CA ASN A 24 32.53 -3.31 -5.13
C ASN A 24 32.83 -3.37 -3.63
N LEU A 25 34.03 -3.80 -3.25
CA LEU A 25 34.48 -3.82 -1.86
C LEU A 25 34.50 -2.42 -1.27
N LYS A 26 35.05 -1.43 -1.98
CA LYS A 26 35.02 -0.02 -1.60
C LYS A 26 33.60 0.50 -1.46
N CYS A 27 32.70 0.14 -2.37
CA CYS A 27 31.27 0.49 -2.29
C CYS A 27 30.56 -0.14 -1.09
N LEU A 28 30.98 -1.31 -0.64
CA LEU A 28 30.47 -1.96 0.58
C LEU A 28 31.03 -1.33 1.86
N GLU A 29 32.30 -0.89 1.83
CA GLU A 29 32.96 -0.20 2.95
C GLU A 29 32.47 1.24 3.13
N LEU A 30 32.00 1.88 2.05
CA LEU A 30 31.28 3.16 2.12
C LEU A 30 30.06 2.98 3.01
N SER A 31 30.14 3.55 4.23
CA SER A 31 29.06 3.52 5.21
C SER A 31 27.74 3.94 4.55
N ASP A 32 26.72 3.12 4.74
CA ASP A 32 25.38 3.38 4.24
C ASP A 32 24.87 4.66 4.94
N LYS A 33 24.94 5.80 4.23
CA LYS A 33 24.55 7.12 4.77
C LYS A 33 23.12 7.10 5.32
N ASP A 34 22.30 6.18 4.81
CA ASP A 34 20.90 6.05 5.17
C ASP A 34 20.65 4.94 6.21
N LYS A 35 21.70 4.36 6.82
CA LYS A 35 21.59 3.24 7.78
C LYS A 35 20.69 3.55 8.96
N GLU A 36 20.78 4.75 9.53
CA GLU A 36 19.89 5.18 10.62
C GLU A 36 18.43 5.25 10.17
N ILE A 37 18.18 5.77 8.97
CA ILE A 37 16.82 5.84 8.40
C ILE A 37 16.31 4.42 8.10
N HIS A 38 17.17 3.51 7.63
CA HIS A 38 16.83 2.11 7.40
C HIS A 38 16.36 1.43 8.70
N GLN A 39 17.12 1.62 9.78
CA GLN A 39 16.78 1.08 11.09
C GLN A 39 15.47 1.65 11.63
N LYS A 40 15.29 2.97 11.56
CA LYS A 40 14.03 3.63 11.97
C LYS A 40 12.81 3.15 11.19
N ILE A 41 12.93 3.02 9.88
CA ILE A 41 11.83 2.48 9.04
C ILE A 41 11.50 1.04 9.44
N LEU A 42 12.50 0.21 9.72
CA LEU A 42 12.31 -1.16 10.19
C LEU A 42 11.64 -1.22 11.57
N GLU A 43 12.04 -0.37 12.51
CA GLU A 43 11.41 -0.26 13.83
C GLU A 43 9.94 0.12 13.71
N ILE A 44 9.62 1.20 12.97
CA ILE A 44 8.24 1.65 12.76
C ILE A 44 7.41 0.56 12.07
N ALA A 45 7.98 -0.13 11.07
CA ALA A 45 7.30 -1.21 10.38
C ALA A 45 6.99 -2.38 11.33
N LYS A 46 7.96 -2.80 12.15
CA LYS A 46 7.77 -3.88 13.13
C LYS A 46 6.72 -3.53 14.19
N LEU A 47 6.80 -2.34 14.77
CA LEU A 47 5.84 -1.84 15.76
C LEU A 47 4.39 -1.87 15.22
N ASN A 48 4.21 -1.64 13.93
CA ASN A 48 2.91 -1.62 13.26
C ASN A 48 2.56 -2.94 12.55
N ASN A 49 3.21 -4.05 12.92
CA ASN A 49 3.00 -5.37 12.31
C ASN A 49 3.06 -5.34 10.78
N PHE A 50 3.99 -4.55 10.22
CA PHE A 50 4.17 -4.34 8.78
C PHE A 50 2.91 -3.88 8.04
N SER A 51 1.90 -3.33 8.72
CA SER A 51 0.67 -2.85 8.06
C SER A 51 0.86 -1.48 7.40
N TYR A 52 1.84 -0.72 7.86
CA TYR A 52 2.07 0.65 7.39
C TYR A 52 2.81 0.66 6.05
N GLY A 53 2.23 1.38 5.08
CA GLY A 53 2.93 1.75 3.85
C GLY A 53 3.77 3.02 4.01
N TYR A 54 4.60 3.32 3.01
CA TYR A 54 5.54 4.45 3.05
C TYR A 54 4.93 5.81 3.42
N ARG A 55 3.66 6.06 3.08
CA ARG A 55 2.95 7.30 3.46
C ARG A 55 2.73 7.41 4.96
N ARG A 56 2.34 6.30 5.61
CA ARG A 56 2.14 6.26 7.08
C ARG A 56 3.48 6.28 7.81
N ILE A 57 4.48 5.58 7.28
CA ILE A 57 5.84 5.63 7.82
C ILE A 57 6.41 7.05 7.74
N LYS A 58 6.16 7.81 6.67
CA LYS A 58 6.54 9.24 6.61
C LYS A 58 5.93 10.02 7.76
N LEU A 59 4.63 9.85 8.02
CA LEU A 59 3.95 10.56 9.11
C LEU A 59 4.58 10.23 10.47
N GLU A 60 4.87 8.96 10.74
CA GLU A 60 5.56 8.55 11.97
C GLU A 60 6.97 9.13 12.09
N LEU A 61 7.73 9.16 10.99
CA LEU A 61 9.04 9.82 10.98
C LEU A 61 8.93 11.32 11.24
N GLN A 62 7.91 11.98 10.69
CA GLN A 62 7.63 13.40 10.97
C GLN A 62 7.25 13.63 12.43
N ASN A 63 6.48 12.72 13.04
CA ASN A 63 6.16 12.78 14.48
C ASN A 63 7.42 12.65 15.35
N GLN A 64 8.44 11.95 14.87
CA GLN A 64 9.75 11.83 15.52
C GLN A 64 10.72 12.98 15.15
N ASN A 65 10.24 14.05 14.52
CA ASN A 65 11.04 15.18 14.02
C ASN A 65 12.08 14.81 12.93
N ILE A 66 11.92 13.67 12.26
CA ILE A 66 12.79 13.22 11.18
C ILE A 66 12.13 13.53 9.83
N VAL A 67 12.64 14.56 9.13
CA VAL A 67 12.08 14.97 7.85
C VAL A 67 12.74 14.20 6.71
N VAL A 68 12.03 13.19 6.19
CA VAL A 68 12.46 12.41 5.02
C VAL A 68 11.41 12.49 3.91
N ASN A 69 11.87 12.65 2.67
CA ASN A 69 10.98 12.62 1.52
C ASN A 69 10.32 11.23 1.35
N HIS A 70 9.00 11.19 1.12
CA HIS A 70 8.24 9.96 0.88
C HIS A 70 8.80 9.09 -0.26
N LYS A 71 9.40 9.69 -1.29
CA LYS A 71 10.04 8.95 -2.40
C LYS A 71 11.27 8.16 -1.92
N LYS A 72 12.06 8.76 -1.02
CA LYS A 72 13.23 8.12 -0.42
C LYS A 72 12.81 6.96 0.47
N ILE A 73 11.79 7.15 1.31
CA ILE A 73 11.19 6.10 2.13
C ILE A 73 10.70 4.93 1.25
N LEU A 74 10.01 5.23 0.15
CA LEU A 74 9.54 4.20 -0.79
C LEU A 74 10.70 3.41 -1.41
N LYS A 75 11.79 4.07 -1.79
CA LYS A 75 13.00 3.41 -2.33
C LYS A 75 13.64 2.48 -1.28
N ILE A 76 13.77 2.97 -0.05
CA ILE A 76 14.33 2.20 1.07
C ILE A 76 13.46 0.98 1.38
N MET A 77 12.14 1.15 1.47
CA MET A 77 11.22 0.03 1.70
C MET A 77 11.32 -1.03 0.61
N ARG A 78 11.46 -0.62 -0.66
CA ARG A 78 11.68 -1.56 -1.78
C ARG A 78 13.00 -2.30 -1.66
N HIS A 79 14.08 -1.61 -1.29
CA HIS A 79 15.39 -2.21 -1.08
C HIS A 79 15.38 -3.24 0.07
N LEU A 80 14.63 -2.94 1.14
CA LEU A 80 14.46 -3.83 2.29
C LEU A 80 13.36 -4.88 2.09
N SER A 81 12.76 -4.98 0.90
CA SER A 81 11.62 -5.86 0.59
C SER A 81 10.43 -5.71 1.55
N LEU A 82 10.27 -4.53 2.14
CA LEU A 82 9.18 -4.19 3.06
C LEU A 82 7.94 -3.79 2.26
N SER A 83 7.00 -4.72 2.13
CA SER A 83 5.68 -4.45 1.56
C SER A 83 4.63 -4.39 2.68
N PRO A 84 3.73 -3.40 2.66
CA PRO A 84 2.68 -3.34 3.66
C PRO A 84 1.75 -4.55 3.53
N LEU A 85 1.48 -5.23 4.64
CA LEU A 85 0.54 -6.34 4.69
C LEU A 85 -0.87 -5.83 4.33
N LYS A 86 -1.40 -6.34 3.22
CA LYS A 86 -2.77 -6.06 2.79
C LYS A 86 -3.72 -6.90 3.65
N LYS A 87 -4.60 -6.24 4.41
CA LYS A 87 -5.70 -6.93 5.09
C LYS A 87 -6.68 -7.47 4.05
N ALA A 88 -7.11 -8.72 4.22
CA ALA A 88 -8.19 -9.28 3.41
C ALA A 88 -9.45 -8.44 3.61
N LYS A 89 -10.08 -8.02 2.50
CA LYS A 89 -11.38 -7.33 2.58
C LYS A 89 -12.44 -8.38 2.86
N LYS A 90 -13.27 -8.16 3.89
CA LYS A 90 -14.45 -8.99 4.13
C LYS A 90 -15.38 -8.90 2.92
N PHE A 91 -15.81 -10.05 2.39
CA PHE A 91 -16.77 -10.10 1.30
C PHE A 91 -18.12 -9.50 1.75
N LYS A 92 -18.71 -8.67 0.90
CA LYS A 92 -20.03 -8.06 1.11
C LYS A 92 -20.84 -8.27 -0.17
N THR A 93 -21.89 -9.10 -0.11
CA THR A 93 -22.82 -9.38 -1.21
C THR A 93 -23.71 -8.19 -1.53
N TYR A 94 -24.15 -7.47 -0.49
CA TYR A 94 -24.98 -6.28 -0.60
C TYR A 94 -24.12 -5.02 -0.41
N LYS A 95 -24.16 -4.10 -1.39
CA LYS A 95 -23.41 -2.83 -1.36
C LYS A 95 -24.13 -1.70 -0.60
N GLY A 96 -25.30 -1.98 0.01
CA GLY A 96 -26.21 -0.94 0.50
C GLY A 96 -27.16 -0.46 -0.61
N GLU A 97 -28.13 0.37 -0.23
CA GLU A 97 -28.87 1.22 -1.17
C GLU A 97 -27.90 2.26 -1.74
N ILE A 98 -27.64 2.21 -3.04
CA ILE A 98 -26.72 3.14 -3.70
C ILE A 98 -27.48 4.44 -3.97
N GLY A 99 -27.30 5.44 -3.11
CA GLY A 99 -27.88 6.77 -3.25
C GLY A 99 -29.20 6.97 -2.49
N LYS A 100 -29.68 8.22 -2.43
CA LYS A 100 -31.01 8.54 -1.88
C LYS A 100 -32.05 8.28 -2.96
N TRP A 101 -32.94 7.32 -2.75
CA TRP A 101 -34.12 7.20 -3.61
C TRP A 101 -35.01 8.42 -3.41
N LYS A 102 -35.26 9.18 -4.48
CA LYS A 102 -36.27 10.24 -4.44
C LYS A 102 -37.63 9.55 -4.28
N PRO A 103 -38.51 10.00 -3.36
CA PRO A 103 -39.84 9.43 -3.25
C PRO A 103 -40.52 9.49 -4.62
N ASN A 104 -41.13 8.38 -5.02
CA ASN A 104 -41.87 8.32 -6.27
C ASN A 104 -43.17 9.11 -6.09
N LEU A 105 -43.14 10.40 -6.46
CA LEU A 105 -44.26 11.34 -6.33
C LEU A 105 -45.48 10.95 -7.19
N LEU A 106 -45.34 9.96 -8.06
CA LEU A 106 -46.40 9.48 -8.96
C LEU A 106 -47.25 8.36 -8.35
N ILE A 107 -46.87 7.84 -7.19
CA ILE A 107 -47.53 6.72 -6.53
C ILE A 107 -48.26 7.21 -5.28
N GLU A 108 -49.56 6.96 -5.21
CA GLU A 108 -50.36 7.16 -4.00
C GLU A 108 -50.67 5.81 -3.34
N LYS A 109 -50.47 5.76 -2.01
CA LYS A 109 -50.82 4.59 -1.19
C LYS A 109 -52.28 4.71 -0.78
N GLN A 110 -53.08 3.69 -1.12
CA GLN A 110 -54.49 3.59 -0.72
C GLN A 110 -54.73 2.27 0.03
N ILE A 111 -55.63 2.31 1.02
CA ILE A 111 -56.05 1.12 1.76
C ILE A 111 -57.44 0.76 1.26
N VAL A 112 -57.56 -0.38 0.58
CA VAL A 112 -58.84 -0.91 0.08
C VAL A 112 -59.00 -2.32 0.62
N ASN A 113 -60.12 -2.60 1.31
CA ASN A 113 -60.43 -3.92 1.87
C ASN A 113 -59.29 -4.51 2.74
N ASN A 114 -58.73 -3.70 3.64
CA ASN A 114 -57.57 -4.04 4.49
C ASN A 114 -56.31 -4.47 3.72
N LYS A 115 -56.21 -4.17 2.42
CA LYS A 115 -55.01 -4.41 1.60
C LYS A 115 -54.40 -3.07 1.19
N GLU A 116 -53.07 -3.00 1.30
CA GLU A 116 -52.31 -1.85 0.80
C GLU A 116 -52.17 -1.96 -0.73
N ILE A 117 -52.66 -0.96 -1.45
CA ILE A 117 -52.57 -0.87 -2.90
C ILE A 117 -51.83 0.42 -3.28
N TYR A 118 -50.96 0.32 -4.27
CA TYR A 118 -50.19 1.45 -4.80
C TYR A 118 -50.73 1.77 -6.20
N ILE A 119 -51.30 2.96 -6.37
CA ILE A 119 -51.90 3.39 -7.64
C ILE A 119 -51.00 4.46 -8.25
N GLN A 120 -50.72 4.34 -9.56
CA GLN A 120 -49.99 5.37 -10.29
C GLN A 120 -50.97 6.37 -10.92
N ASN A 121 -50.82 7.65 -10.58
CA ASN A 121 -51.69 8.71 -11.08
C ASN A 121 -51.14 9.29 -12.39
N PHE A 122 -51.41 8.62 -13.51
CA PHE A 122 -51.14 9.18 -14.83
C PHE A 122 -52.43 9.69 -15.47
N LYS A 123 -52.52 11.00 -15.71
CA LYS A 123 -53.44 11.55 -16.72
C LYS A 123 -52.67 11.68 -18.02
N ALA A 124 -52.89 10.76 -18.96
CA ALA A 124 -52.39 10.92 -20.32
C ALA A 124 -53.30 11.91 -21.06
N ASN A 125 -52.79 13.09 -21.42
CA ASN A 125 -53.47 13.95 -22.37
C ASN A 125 -53.31 13.31 -23.75
N ARG A 126 -54.40 12.84 -24.35
CA ARG A 126 -54.41 12.50 -25.79
C ARG A 126 -54.15 13.79 -26.55
N ILE A 127 -53.02 13.85 -27.25
CA ILE A 127 -52.73 14.88 -28.23
C ILE A 127 -53.60 14.53 -29.45
N ASN A 128 -54.47 15.45 -29.87
CA ASN A 128 -55.21 15.34 -31.12
C ASN A 128 -54.29 15.58 -32.30
#